data_AF-A0A8T3NHF0-F1
#
_entry.id   AF-A0A8T3NHF0-F1
#
_cell.length_a   1.000
_cell.length_b   1.000
_cell.length_c   1.000
_cell.angle_alpha   90.00
_cell.angle_beta   90.00
_cell.angle_gamma   90.00
#
_symmetry.space_group_name_H-M   'P 1'
#
loop_
_entity.id
_entity.type
_entity.pdbx_description
1 polymer ?
#
loop_
_entity_poly.entity_id
_entity_poly.type
_entity_poly.pdbx_seq_one_letter_code
_entity_poly.pdbx_strand_id
1 'polypeptide(L)'
;MYRLRELWPEYSARVRVAWKALALEIENEQTTPKPILDQENPLMAQQAPDLPIGPWRAPEWEYPVTLLPAFEALACAERQGDAAAWALSWRVRVAFFAESRCISARHVLLDVARESGLDLERFTQDWDSGAERPRILAASHRGWKVLKLEGSPTFVLPNGRQVHNPAALKATWGPGKQIVKVDPPPDAPHGDWRRVYRAFLDEAAEGHVGKRGDG
;
A
#
# COMPACT_ATOMS: atom_id res chain seq x y z
N MET A 1 1.15 2.63 -5.32
CA MET A 1 1.90 3.59 -4.48
C MET A 1 3.08 4.20 -5.23
N TYR A 2 3.90 3.43 -5.97
CA TYR A 2 4.95 3.97 -6.86
C TYR A 2 4.47 5.12 -7.78
N ARG A 3 3.47 4.87 -8.62
CA ARG A 3 2.87 5.91 -9.50
C ARG A 3 2.33 7.13 -8.76
N LEU A 4 1.74 6.92 -7.58
CA LEU A 4 1.28 8.03 -6.74
C LEU A 4 2.45 8.87 -6.25
N ARG A 5 3.57 8.23 -5.86
CA ARG A 5 4.80 8.92 -5.44
C ARG A 5 5.40 9.74 -6.57
N GLU A 6 5.39 9.25 -7.81
CA GLU A 6 5.87 10.00 -8.97
C GLU A 6 5.07 11.30 -9.19
N LEU A 7 3.75 11.26 -8.98
CA LEU A 7 2.89 12.44 -9.12
C LEU A 7 2.78 13.28 -7.85
N TRP A 8 3.27 12.78 -6.70
CA TRP A 8 3.05 13.42 -5.41
C TRP A 8 3.52 14.89 -5.34
N PRO A 9 4.65 15.30 -5.96
CA PRO A 9 5.04 16.70 -6.02
C PRO A 9 3.95 17.62 -6.60
N GLU A 10 3.14 17.15 -7.55
CA GLU A 10 2.04 17.92 -8.17
C GLU A 10 0.82 18.10 -7.23
N TYR A 11 0.67 17.22 -6.23
CA TYR A 11 -0.56 17.11 -5.43
C TYR A 11 -0.38 17.38 -3.92
N SER A 12 0.84 17.28 -3.41
CA SER A 12 1.13 17.32 -1.96
C SER A 12 0.65 18.58 -1.23
N ALA A 13 0.48 19.71 -1.94
CA ALA A 13 -0.03 20.96 -1.37
C ALA A 13 -1.56 21.01 -1.23
N ARG A 14 -2.31 20.12 -1.91
CA ARG A 14 -3.77 20.17 -2.04
C ARG A 14 -4.49 18.86 -1.72
N VAL A 15 -3.75 17.75 -1.65
CA VAL A 15 -4.27 16.44 -1.27
C VAL A 15 -3.47 15.91 -0.09
N ARG A 16 -4.18 15.31 0.87
CA ARG A 16 -3.59 14.55 1.97
C ARG A 16 -3.91 13.07 1.80
N VAL A 17 -2.92 12.20 1.99
CA VAL A 17 -3.12 10.76 2.03
C VAL A 17 -3.19 10.28 3.46
N ALA A 18 -4.28 9.60 3.81
CA ALA A 18 -4.41 8.86 5.06
C ALA A 18 -4.29 7.36 4.76
N TRP A 19 -3.37 6.67 5.43
CA TRP A 19 -3.18 5.25 5.20
C TRP A 19 -4.20 4.47 6.02
N LYS A 20 -4.83 3.47 5.39
CA LYS A 20 -5.74 2.54 6.06
C LYS A 20 -5.29 1.13 5.74
N ALA A 21 -5.01 0.36 6.78
CA ALA A 21 -4.67 -1.03 6.63
C ALA A 21 -5.87 -1.79 6.07
N LEU A 22 -5.59 -2.60 5.05
CA LEU A 22 -6.52 -3.55 4.47
C LEU A 22 -5.83 -4.91 4.53
N ALA A 23 -5.86 -5.52 5.72
CA ALA A 23 -5.10 -6.73 6.00
C ALA A 23 -5.81 -7.92 5.35
N LEU A 24 -5.36 -8.30 4.14
CA LEU A 24 -5.85 -9.46 3.41
C LEU A 24 -5.74 -10.75 4.22
N GLU A 25 -4.71 -10.86 5.07
CA GLU A 25 -4.49 -12.05 5.90
C GLU A 25 -5.58 -12.31 6.93
N ILE A 26 -6.34 -11.28 7.32
CA ILE A 26 -7.50 -11.42 8.21
C ILE A 26 -8.72 -11.88 7.41
N GLU A 27 -8.95 -11.28 6.23
CA GLU A 27 -10.14 -11.60 5.42
C GLU A 27 -10.02 -12.96 4.74
N ASN A 28 -8.82 -13.31 4.29
CA ASN A 28 -8.55 -14.57 3.57
C ASN A 28 -8.13 -15.71 4.50
N GLU A 29 -7.95 -15.44 5.79
CA GLU A 29 -7.36 -16.37 6.77
C GLU A 29 -6.02 -16.97 6.27
N GLN A 30 -5.28 -16.19 5.48
CA GLN A 30 -4.07 -16.62 4.81
C GLN A 30 -3.09 -15.44 4.61
N THR A 31 -1.83 -15.66 4.96
CA THR A 31 -0.74 -14.72 4.70
C THR A 31 -0.58 -14.43 3.21
N THR A 32 0.15 -13.37 2.85
CA THR A 32 0.43 -13.04 1.44
C THR A 32 1.18 -14.20 0.76
N PRO A 33 0.55 -14.97 -0.15
CA PRO A 33 1.16 -16.20 -0.63
C PRO A 33 2.32 -15.91 -1.58
N LYS A 34 3.52 -16.37 -1.23
CA LYS A 34 4.72 -16.20 -2.06
C LYS A 34 4.52 -16.65 -3.52
N PRO A 35 3.89 -17.80 -3.84
CA PRO A 35 3.71 -18.22 -5.23
C PRO A 35 2.82 -17.31 -6.08
N ILE A 36 1.96 -16.49 -5.44
CA ILE A 36 1.16 -15.46 -6.14
C ILE A 36 2.08 -14.29 -6.49
N LEU A 37 2.87 -13.79 -5.54
CA LEU A 37 3.80 -12.69 -5.79
C LEU A 37 4.92 -13.06 -6.78
N ASP A 38 5.40 -14.30 -6.76
CA ASP A 38 6.39 -14.79 -7.72
C ASP A 38 5.88 -14.68 -9.18
N GLN A 39 4.56 -14.69 -9.39
CA GLN A 39 3.91 -14.51 -10.69
C GLN A 39 3.55 -13.04 -10.99
N GLU A 40 3.12 -12.27 -9.98
CA GLU A 40 2.72 -10.87 -10.16
C GLU A 40 3.91 -9.92 -10.30
N ASN A 41 4.99 -10.15 -9.56
CA ASN A 41 6.16 -9.27 -9.53
C ASN A 41 6.80 -9.05 -10.91
N PRO A 42 7.02 -10.10 -11.74
CA PRO A 42 7.53 -9.90 -13.11
C PRO A 42 6.61 -9.06 -14.00
N LEU A 43 5.29 -9.20 -13.86
CA LEU A 43 4.32 -8.41 -14.63
C LEU A 43 4.36 -6.92 -14.23
N MET A 44 4.48 -6.66 -12.93
CA MET A 44 4.65 -5.29 -12.42
C MET A 44 5.97 -4.67 -12.91
N ALA A 45 7.07 -5.43 -12.90
CA ALA A 45 8.36 -4.97 -13.40
C ALA A 45 8.32 -4.66 -14.91
N GLN A 46 7.58 -5.44 -15.71
CA GLN A 46 7.38 -5.13 -17.12
C GLN A 46 6.57 -3.83 -17.32
N GLN A 47 5.54 -3.60 -16.51
CA GLN A 47 4.71 -2.40 -16.61
C GLN A 47 5.44 -1.13 -16.10
N ALA A 48 6.32 -1.27 -15.12
CA ALA A 48 7.08 -0.17 -14.53
C ALA A 48 8.52 -0.62 -14.26
N PRO A 49 9.44 -0.47 -15.23
CA PRO A 49 10.82 -0.97 -15.11
C PRO A 49 11.61 -0.37 -13.94
N ASP A 50 11.29 0.87 -13.56
CA ASP A 50 11.94 1.58 -12.45
C ASP A 50 11.31 1.27 -11.08
N LEU A 51 10.25 0.45 -11.03
CA LEU A 51 9.68 -0.01 -9.77
C LEU A 51 10.69 -0.93 -9.08
N PRO A 52 11.12 -0.64 -7.83
CA PRO A 52 12.00 -1.51 -7.07
C PRO A 52 11.22 -2.75 -6.63
N ILE A 53 11.25 -3.76 -7.48
CA ILE A 53 10.62 -5.05 -7.27
C ILE A 53 11.50 -6.13 -7.90
N GLY A 54 11.53 -7.31 -7.29
CA GLY A 54 12.30 -8.43 -7.79
C GLY A 54 11.80 -9.77 -7.26
N PRO A 55 12.43 -10.87 -7.70
CA PRO A 55 12.21 -12.17 -7.09
C PRO A 55 12.72 -12.14 -5.64
N TRP A 56 12.07 -12.91 -4.77
CA TRP A 56 12.58 -13.18 -3.42
C TRP A 56 13.90 -13.95 -3.49
N ARG A 57 14.93 -13.48 -2.80
CA ARG A 57 16.30 -14.07 -2.83
C ARG A 57 16.82 -14.51 -1.47
N ALA A 58 16.15 -14.13 -0.38
CA ALA A 58 16.50 -14.60 0.96
C ALA A 58 16.00 -16.04 1.16
N PRO A 59 16.47 -16.77 2.18
CA PRO A 59 15.95 -18.08 2.51
C PRO A 59 14.43 -18.10 2.72
N GLU A 60 13.77 -19.22 2.41
CA GLU A 60 12.31 -19.34 2.48
C GLU A 60 11.76 -19.12 3.90
N TRP A 61 12.51 -19.48 4.94
CA TRP A 61 12.11 -19.26 6.34
C TRP A 61 12.15 -17.77 6.77
N GLU A 62 12.73 -16.90 5.95
CA GLU A 62 12.71 -15.45 6.16
C GLU A 62 11.53 -14.77 5.44
N TYR A 63 10.76 -15.51 4.62
CA TYR A 63 9.59 -14.93 3.98
C TYR A 63 8.55 -14.52 5.04
N PRO A 64 8.00 -13.28 5.00
CA PRO A 64 7.08 -12.81 6.01
C PRO A 64 5.83 -13.70 6.11
N VAL A 65 5.59 -14.24 7.30
CA VAL A 65 4.39 -15.04 7.62
C VAL A 65 3.23 -14.18 8.15
N THR A 66 3.37 -12.86 8.12
CA THR A 66 2.30 -11.90 8.42
C THR A 66 2.75 -10.51 7.95
N LEU A 67 1.80 -9.63 7.61
CA LEU A 67 2.06 -8.22 7.32
C LEU A 67 1.55 -7.29 8.43
N LEU A 68 0.88 -7.82 9.46
CA LEU A 68 0.38 -7.01 10.59
C LEU A 68 1.46 -6.14 11.24
N PRO A 69 2.69 -6.63 11.51
CA PRO A 69 3.77 -5.77 12.00
C PRO A 69 4.02 -4.58 11.06
N ALA A 70 4.13 -4.80 9.75
CA ALA A 70 4.33 -3.71 8.79
C ALA A 70 3.18 -2.68 8.76
N PHE A 71 1.94 -3.10 9.02
CA PHE A 71 0.82 -2.18 9.18
C PHE A 71 0.92 -1.33 10.46
N GLU A 72 1.27 -1.94 11.59
CA GLU A 72 1.53 -1.23 12.85
C GLU A 72 2.68 -0.24 12.71
N ALA A 73 3.74 -0.62 11.99
CA ALA A 73 4.85 0.27 11.62
C ALA A 73 4.35 1.58 11.02
N LEU A 74 3.51 1.44 10.00
CA LEU A 74 3.00 2.58 9.27
C LEU A 74 2.09 3.44 10.14
N ALA A 75 1.28 2.84 11.01
CA ALA A 75 0.49 3.59 11.96
C ALA A 75 1.35 4.35 12.97
N CYS A 76 2.45 3.77 13.46
CA CYS A 76 3.42 4.48 14.30
C CYS A 76 4.08 5.66 13.55
N ALA A 77 4.43 5.47 12.27
CA ALA A 77 4.96 6.55 11.44
C ALA A 77 3.94 7.69 11.22
N GLU A 78 2.64 7.36 11.04
CA GLU A 78 1.58 8.38 10.94
C GLU A 78 1.52 9.30 12.17
N ARG A 79 1.90 8.82 13.36
CA ARG A 79 1.96 9.65 14.58
C ARG A 79 3.10 10.66 14.56
N GLN A 80 4.13 10.43 13.75
CA GLN A 80 5.24 11.35 13.53
C GLN A 80 4.97 12.33 12.37
N GLY A 81 3.85 12.18 11.67
CA GLY A 81 3.38 13.10 10.64
C GLY A 81 3.36 12.49 9.23
N ASP A 82 2.74 13.22 8.30
CA ASP A 82 2.48 12.72 6.95
C ASP A 82 3.77 12.37 6.20
N ALA A 83 4.82 13.19 6.33
CA ALA A 83 6.12 12.94 5.71
C ALA A 83 6.76 11.63 6.21
N ALA A 84 6.67 11.34 7.51
CA ALA A 84 7.17 10.09 8.10
C ALA A 84 6.37 8.88 7.59
N ALA A 85 5.04 8.99 7.52
CA ALA A 85 4.20 7.94 6.95
C ALA A 85 4.53 7.68 5.47
N TRP A 86 4.73 8.74 4.68
CA TRP A 86 5.19 8.64 3.30
C TRP A 86 6.54 7.94 3.16
N ALA A 87 7.53 8.33 3.97
CA ALA A 87 8.85 7.73 3.95
C ALA A 87 8.78 6.23 4.31
N LEU A 88 8.13 5.89 5.43
CA LEU A 88 8.04 4.50 5.88
C LEU A 88 7.21 3.64 4.92
N SER A 89 6.07 4.14 4.42
CA SER A 89 5.22 3.40 3.48
C SER A 89 5.97 2.99 2.21
N TRP A 90 6.90 3.83 1.73
CA TRP A 90 7.79 3.53 0.62
C TRP A 90 8.86 2.54 1.03
N ARG A 91 9.61 2.85 2.10
CA ARG A 91 10.77 2.07 2.52
C ARG A 91 10.40 0.62 2.88
N VAL A 92 9.28 0.38 3.56
CA VAL A 92 8.84 -0.98 3.93
C VAL A 92 8.49 -1.82 2.70
N ARG A 93 7.95 -1.20 1.64
CA ARG A 93 7.66 -1.89 0.39
C ARG A 93 8.93 -2.22 -0.36
N VAL A 94 9.90 -1.30 -0.42
CA VAL A 94 11.23 -1.60 -0.98
C VAL A 94 11.91 -2.74 -0.21
N ALA A 95 11.84 -2.71 1.12
CA ALA A 95 12.40 -3.76 1.98
C ALA A 95 11.84 -5.14 1.63
N PHE A 96 10.53 -5.23 1.45
CA PHE A 96 9.89 -6.50 1.13
C PHE A 96 10.08 -6.91 -0.34
N PHE A 97 9.70 -6.04 -1.29
CA PHE A 97 9.57 -6.39 -2.70
C PHE A 97 10.90 -6.36 -3.47
N ALA A 98 11.89 -5.57 -3.06
CA ALA A 98 13.17 -5.44 -3.76
C ALA A 98 14.32 -6.11 -3.00
N GLU A 99 14.32 -5.99 -1.68
CA GLU A 99 15.47 -6.36 -0.84
C GLU A 99 15.30 -7.71 -0.14
N SER A 100 14.15 -8.37 -0.29
CA SER A 100 13.85 -9.66 0.37
C SER A 100 14.03 -9.64 1.90
N ARG A 101 13.68 -8.53 2.55
CA ARG A 101 13.77 -8.40 4.02
C ARG A 101 12.49 -8.91 4.68
N CYS A 102 12.65 -9.64 5.79
CA CYS A 102 11.54 -10.18 6.58
C CYS A 102 10.80 -9.07 7.35
N ILE A 103 9.81 -8.42 6.72
CA ILE A 103 9.04 -7.33 7.34
C ILE A 103 8.02 -7.78 8.41
N SER A 104 7.99 -9.07 8.77
CA SER A 104 7.36 -9.53 10.01
C SER A 104 8.31 -9.49 11.22
N ALA A 105 9.62 -9.36 10.98
CA ALA A 105 10.63 -9.31 12.05
C ALA A 105 10.80 -7.89 12.59
N ARG A 106 10.73 -7.76 13.93
CA ARG A 106 10.83 -6.47 14.62
C ARG A 106 12.12 -5.71 14.28
N HIS A 107 13.28 -6.37 14.32
CA HIS A 107 14.56 -5.72 14.04
C HIS A 107 14.63 -5.14 12.62
N VAL A 108 14.08 -5.85 11.63
CA VAL A 108 13.97 -5.35 10.24
C VAL A 108 13.14 -4.07 10.18
N LEU A 109 12.03 -4.01 10.91
CA LEU A 109 11.13 -2.85 10.91
C LEU A 109 11.72 -1.64 11.65
N LEU A 110 12.53 -1.87 12.70
CA LEU A 110 13.32 -0.81 13.34
C LEU A 110 14.38 -0.23 12.40
N ASP A 111 15.06 -1.09 11.65
CA ASP A 111 16.02 -0.64 10.64
C ASP A 111 15.33 0.16 9.53
N VAL A 112 14.21 -0.35 9.00
CA VAL A 112 13.36 0.36 8.02
C VAL A 112 12.90 1.72 8.54
N ALA A 113 12.53 1.84 9.82
CA ALA A 113 12.15 3.11 10.43
C ALA A 113 13.33 4.09 10.51
N ARG A 114 14.50 3.61 10.96
CA ARG A 114 15.73 4.41 10.99
C ARG A 114 16.10 4.93 9.60
N GLU A 115 16.08 4.05 8.60
CA GLU A 115 16.39 4.37 7.21
C GLU A 115 15.37 5.33 6.58
N SER A 116 14.16 5.40 7.14
CA SER A 116 13.11 6.34 6.73
C SER A 116 13.23 7.71 7.42
N GLY A 117 14.22 7.90 8.30
CA GLY A 117 14.46 9.16 9.01
C GLY A 117 13.46 9.43 10.15
N LEU A 118 12.82 8.39 10.69
CA LEU A 118 11.94 8.54 11.86
C LEU A 118 12.74 8.80 13.14
N ASP A 119 12.08 9.44 14.11
CA ASP A 119 12.52 9.38 15.51
C ASP A 119 12.38 7.94 15.99
N LEU A 120 13.51 7.24 16.05
CA LEU A 120 13.54 5.81 16.35
C LEU A 120 13.14 5.52 17.80
N GLU A 121 13.47 6.40 18.75
CA GLU A 121 13.10 6.20 20.14
C GLU A 121 11.59 6.27 20.30
N ARG A 122 10.99 7.35 19.79
CA ARG A 122 9.52 7.51 19.79
C ARG A 122 8.82 6.40 19.03
N PHE A 123 9.34 6.02 17.87
CA PHE A 123 8.78 4.92 17.07
C PHE A 123 8.80 3.60 17.83
N THR A 124 9.92 3.29 18.48
CA THR A 124 10.08 2.04 19.25
C THR A 124 9.10 2.02 20.43
N GLN A 125 8.97 3.14 21.15
CA GLN A 125 8.03 3.27 22.25
C GLN A 125 6.57 3.11 21.79
N ASP A 126 6.17 3.81 20.72
CA ASP A 126 4.83 3.71 20.15
C ASP A 126 4.54 2.27 19.69
N TRP A 127 5.51 1.61 19.03
CA TRP A 127 5.35 0.24 18.57
C TRP A 127 5.22 -0.76 19.73
N ASP A 128 6.16 -0.75 20.66
CA ASP A 128 6.22 -1.73 21.75
C ASP A 128 5.04 -1.59 22.72
N SER A 129 4.34 -0.44 22.72
CA SER A 129 3.09 -0.27 23.44
C SER A 129 1.96 -1.18 22.93
N GLY A 130 2.03 -1.64 21.68
CA GLY A 130 0.98 -2.43 21.01
C GLY A 130 -0.31 -1.65 20.72
N ALA A 131 -0.35 -0.34 20.96
CA ALA A 131 -1.57 0.48 20.87
C ALA A 131 -2.17 0.56 19.46
N GLU A 132 -1.36 0.32 18.42
CA GLU A 132 -1.82 0.44 17.03
C GLU A 132 -2.53 -0.82 16.52
N ARG A 133 -2.33 -2.00 17.12
CA ARG A 133 -2.97 -3.27 16.66
C ARG A 133 -4.50 -3.15 16.60
N PRO A 134 -5.22 -2.67 17.64
CA PRO A 134 -6.67 -2.48 17.56
C PRO A 134 -7.10 -1.54 16.42
N ARG A 135 -6.34 -0.47 16.15
CA ARG A 135 -6.61 0.46 15.06
C ARG A 135 -6.43 -0.21 13.69
N ILE A 136 -5.42 -1.06 13.52
CA ILE A 136 -5.21 -1.85 12.29
C ILE A 136 -6.39 -2.79 12.04
N LEU A 137 -6.83 -3.52 13.07
CA LEU A 137 -7.97 -4.43 12.98
C LEU A 137 -9.27 -3.68 12.64
N ALA A 138 -9.53 -2.56 13.31
CA ALA A 138 -10.71 -1.74 13.06
C ALA A 138 -10.71 -1.14 11.63
N ALA A 139 -9.55 -0.68 11.15
CA ALA A 139 -9.40 -0.17 9.78
C ALA A 139 -9.65 -1.28 8.75
N SER A 140 -9.10 -2.47 8.95
CA SER A 140 -9.30 -3.64 8.08
C SER A 140 -10.78 -4.04 8.05
N HIS A 141 -11.42 -4.16 9.23
CA HIS A 141 -12.85 -4.44 9.34
C HIS A 141 -13.70 -3.40 8.60
N ARG A 142 -13.39 -2.10 8.77
CA ARG A 142 -14.09 -1.04 8.04
C ARG A 142 -13.91 -1.19 6.53
N GLY A 143 -12.71 -1.48 6.04
CA GLY A 143 -12.46 -1.71 4.62
C GLY A 143 -13.30 -2.85 4.06
N TRP A 144 -13.22 -4.03 4.67
CA TRP A 144 -13.88 -5.22 4.15
C TRP A 144 -15.39 -5.24 4.38
N LYS A 145 -15.84 -4.93 5.60
CA LYS A 145 -17.24 -5.17 6.00
C LYS A 145 -18.14 -3.96 5.83
N VAL A 146 -17.59 -2.75 5.97
CA VAL A 146 -18.38 -1.50 5.86
C VAL A 146 -18.28 -0.91 4.46
N LEU A 147 -17.07 -0.70 3.97
CA LEU A 147 -16.83 -0.09 2.65
C LEU A 147 -16.90 -1.09 1.51
N LYS A 148 -16.80 -2.40 1.81
CA LYS A 148 -16.83 -3.50 0.84
C LYS A 148 -15.84 -3.30 -0.29
N LEU A 149 -14.60 -2.93 0.07
CA LEU A 149 -13.54 -2.71 -0.91
C LEU A 149 -13.26 -4.01 -1.68
N GLU A 150 -13.03 -3.90 -2.99
CA GLU A 150 -12.72 -5.06 -3.86
C GLU A 150 -11.33 -5.64 -3.59
N GLY A 151 -10.41 -4.82 -3.08
CA GLY A 151 -9.05 -5.24 -2.79
C GLY A 151 -8.11 -4.07 -2.55
N SER A 152 -6.81 -4.32 -2.63
CA SER A 152 -5.76 -3.31 -2.50
C SER A 152 -4.84 -3.27 -3.72
N PRO A 153 -4.35 -2.08 -4.12
CA PRO A 153 -4.72 -0.76 -3.61
C PRO A 153 -6.14 -0.32 -4.00
N THR A 154 -6.82 0.37 -3.09
CA THR A 154 -8.05 1.13 -3.37
C THR A 154 -7.94 2.52 -2.76
N PHE A 155 -8.29 3.55 -3.53
CA PHE A 155 -8.41 4.91 -3.06
C PHE A 155 -9.86 5.22 -2.73
N VAL A 156 -10.12 5.74 -1.55
CA VAL A 156 -11.45 6.24 -1.16
C VAL A 156 -11.38 7.75 -1.11
N LEU A 157 -12.12 8.41 -1.99
CA LEU A 157 -12.13 9.86 -2.13
C LEU A 157 -13.03 10.52 -1.07
N PRO A 158 -12.89 11.85 -0.81
CA PRO A 158 -13.71 12.55 0.18
C PRO A 158 -15.23 12.47 -0.06
N ASN A 159 -15.65 12.34 -1.33
CA ASN A 159 -17.05 12.15 -1.73
C ASN A 159 -17.54 10.70 -1.59
N GLY A 160 -16.69 9.78 -1.12
CA GLY A 160 -17.01 8.36 -0.95
C GLY A 160 -16.75 7.49 -2.18
N ARG A 161 -16.38 8.07 -3.34
CA ARG A 161 -16.03 7.29 -4.54
C ARG A 161 -14.82 6.40 -4.27
N GLN A 162 -14.89 5.15 -4.72
CA GLN A 162 -13.80 4.19 -4.62
C GLN A 162 -13.14 4.02 -5.98
N VAL A 163 -11.81 4.08 -6.02
CA VAL A 163 -10.99 3.83 -7.20
C VAL A 163 -10.09 2.64 -6.90
N HIS A 164 -10.51 1.47 -7.37
CA HIS A 164 -9.81 0.21 -7.18
C HIS A 164 -8.77 -0.02 -8.28
N ASN A 165 -7.55 -0.41 -7.91
CA ASN A 165 -6.47 -0.82 -8.84
C ASN A 165 -6.29 0.07 -10.09
N PRO A 166 -6.17 1.42 -9.94
CA PRO A 166 -6.12 2.32 -11.08
C PRO A 166 -4.93 2.05 -12.00
N ALA A 167 -5.19 1.95 -13.30
CA ALA A 167 -4.22 1.67 -14.35
C ALA A 167 -3.42 0.38 -14.16
N ALA A 168 -3.92 -0.61 -13.40
CA ALA A 168 -3.25 -1.89 -13.22
C ALA A 168 -3.60 -2.89 -14.35
N LEU A 169 -2.64 -3.75 -14.71
CA LEU A 169 -2.89 -4.91 -15.56
C LEU A 169 -3.98 -5.79 -14.94
N LYS A 170 -4.79 -6.43 -15.78
CA LYS A 170 -5.80 -7.38 -15.33
C LYS A 170 -5.31 -8.81 -15.57
N ALA A 171 -4.99 -9.53 -14.50
CA ALA A 171 -4.64 -10.93 -14.55
C ALA A 171 -5.88 -11.82 -14.46
N THR A 172 -5.96 -12.84 -15.32
CA THR A 172 -6.92 -13.94 -15.20
C THR A 172 -6.22 -15.15 -14.61
N TRP A 173 -6.77 -15.69 -13.53
CA TRP A 173 -6.22 -16.83 -12.80
C TRP A 173 -6.92 -18.12 -13.20
N GLY A 174 -6.14 -19.17 -13.50
CA GLY A 174 -6.65 -20.51 -13.73
C GLY A 174 -6.96 -21.27 -12.43
N PRO A 175 -7.57 -22.47 -12.53
CA PRO A 175 -7.95 -23.27 -11.36
C PRO A 175 -6.80 -23.63 -10.43
N GLY A 176 -5.57 -23.71 -10.94
CA GLY A 176 -4.35 -23.99 -10.18
C GLY A 176 -3.65 -22.74 -9.63
N LYS A 177 -4.32 -21.57 -9.60
CA LYS A 177 -3.73 -20.28 -9.21
C LYS A 177 -2.51 -19.87 -10.04
N GLN A 178 -2.48 -20.27 -11.30
CA GLN A 178 -1.55 -19.77 -12.30
C GLN A 178 -2.19 -18.63 -13.09
N ILE A 179 -1.42 -17.60 -13.44
CA ILE A 179 -1.89 -16.57 -14.37
C ILE A 179 -1.96 -17.18 -15.77
N VAL A 180 -3.15 -17.19 -16.37
CA VAL A 180 -3.40 -17.76 -17.72
C VAL A 180 -3.56 -16.69 -18.79
N LYS A 181 -3.84 -15.45 -18.39
CA LYS A 181 -4.02 -14.31 -19.30
C LYS A 181 -3.71 -13.01 -18.56
N VAL A 182 -3.12 -12.06 -19.27
CA VAL A 182 -2.90 -10.69 -18.80
C VAL A 182 -3.46 -9.73 -19.84
N ASP A 183 -4.41 -8.89 -19.43
CA ASP A 183 -5.01 -7.85 -20.26
C ASP A 183 -4.44 -6.46 -19.86
N PRO A 184 -4.38 -5.50 -20.80
CA PRO A 184 -4.00 -4.13 -20.48
C PRO A 184 -4.98 -3.50 -19.47
N PRO A 185 -4.59 -2.40 -18.80
CA PRO A 185 -5.46 -1.75 -17.83
C PRO A 185 -6.74 -1.25 -18.51
N PRO A 186 -7.94 -1.61 -18.02
CA PRO A 186 -9.20 -1.20 -18.66
C PRO A 186 -9.41 0.32 -18.72
N ASP A 187 -8.88 1.03 -17.73
CA ASP A 187 -8.94 2.49 -17.56
C ASP A 187 -7.74 3.22 -18.19
N ALA A 188 -6.70 2.49 -18.61
CA ALA A 188 -5.54 3.02 -19.32
C ALA A 188 -5.07 2.07 -20.44
N PRO A 189 -5.92 1.76 -21.45
CA PRO A 189 -5.62 0.75 -22.46
C PRO A 189 -4.42 1.11 -23.35
N HIS A 190 -4.05 2.39 -23.41
CA HIS A 190 -2.88 2.90 -24.14
C HIS A 190 -1.68 3.24 -23.23
N GLY A 191 -1.72 2.81 -21.96
CA GLY A 191 -0.61 3.00 -21.01
C GLY A 191 -0.51 4.38 -20.36
N ASP A 192 -1.47 5.30 -20.62
CA ASP A 192 -1.52 6.62 -19.98
C ASP A 192 -2.07 6.54 -18.54
N TRP A 193 -1.29 5.91 -17.66
CA TRP A 193 -1.63 5.79 -16.24
C TRP A 193 -1.64 7.16 -15.55
N ARG A 194 -0.88 8.15 -16.05
CA ARG A 194 -0.81 9.49 -15.46
C ARG A 194 -2.16 10.18 -15.55
N ARG A 195 -2.83 10.10 -16.71
CA ARG A 195 -4.20 10.63 -16.87
C ARG A 195 -5.16 10.02 -15.85
N VAL A 196 -5.13 8.70 -15.65
CA VAL A 196 -5.99 8.03 -14.66
C VAL A 196 -5.74 8.55 -13.26
N TYR A 197 -4.47 8.62 -12.85
CA TYR A 197 -4.12 9.10 -11.51
C TYR A 197 -4.47 10.57 -11.30
N ARG A 198 -4.19 11.44 -12.27
CA ARG A 198 -4.53 12.86 -12.18
C ARG A 198 -6.02 13.07 -12.02
N ALA A 199 -6.85 12.36 -12.81
CA ALA A 199 -8.30 12.49 -12.78
C ALA A 199 -8.89 12.31 -11.37
N PHE A 200 -8.54 11.25 -10.65
CA PHE A 200 -9.10 11.03 -9.32
C PHE A 200 -8.44 11.89 -8.23
N LEU A 201 -7.18 12.31 -8.42
CA LEU A 201 -6.51 13.20 -7.47
C LEU A 201 -6.99 14.65 -7.60
N ASP A 202 -7.34 15.10 -8.81
CA ASP A 202 -7.97 16.40 -9.04
C ASP A 202 -9.35 16.45 -8.38
N GLU A 203 -10.17 15.40 -8.57
CA GLU A 203 -11.45 15.25 -7.87
C GLU A 203 -11.28 15.25 -6.34
N ALA A 204 -10.24 14.58 -5.83
CA ALA A 204 -9.93 14.58 -4.39
C ALA A 204 -9.61 15.99 -3.87
N ALA A 205 -8.90 16.80 -4.66
CA ALA A 205 -8.55 18.18 -4.32
C ALA A 205 -9.78 19.10 -4.35
N GLU A 206 -10.68 18.92 -5.32
CA GLU A 206 -11.92 19.71 -5.45
C GLU A 206 -12.93 19.42 -4.33
N GLY A 207 -13.03 18.14 -3.91
CA GLY A 207 -13.93 17.72 -2.84
C GLY A 207 -13.68 18.38 -1.47
N HIS A 208 -12.54 19.07 -1.28
CA HIS A 208 -12.23 19.83 -0.08
C HIS A 208 -12.82 21.26 -0.08
N VAL A 209 -13.22 21.78 -1.26
CA VAL A 209 -13.75 23.15 -1.40
C VAL A 209 -15.25 23.22 -1.06
N GLY A 210 -15.98 22.10 -1.15
CA GLY A 210 -17.45 22.06 -0.99
C GLY A 210 -18.01 21.91 0.43
N LYS A 211 -17.20 21.92 1.50
CA LYS A 211 -17.67 21.81 2.91
C LYS A 211 -17.23 22.97 3.83
N ARG A 212 -17.08 24.17 3.28
CA ARG A 212 -17.14 25.42 4.04
C ARG A 212 -18.37 26.20 3.59
N GLY A 213 -19.53 25.80 4.11
CA GLY A 213 -20.82 26.41 3.79
C GLY A 213 -21.92 25.60 4.47
N ASP A 214 -22.16 25.91 5.74
CA ASP A 214 -23.49 26.14 6.33
C ASP A 214 -23.49 25.85 7.83
N GLY A 215 -23.79 26.90 8.61
CA GLY A 215 -24.48 26.85 9.91
C GLY A 215 -23.70 26.37 11.11
#